data_AF-A0A848HIH2-F1
#
_entry.id   AF-A0A848HIH2-F1
#
_cell.length_a   1.000
_cell.length_b   1.000
_cell.length_c   1.000
_cell.angle_alpha   90.00
_cell.angle_beta   90.00
_cell.angle_gamma   90.00
#
_symmetry.space_group_name_H-M   'P 1'
#
loop_
_entity.id
_entity.type
_entity.pdbx_description
1 polymer ?
#
loop_
_entity_poly.entity_id
_entity_poly.type
_entity_poly.pdbx_seq_one_letter_code
_entity_poly.pdbx_strand_id
1 'polypeptide(L)'
;MALDLPAAQVAATVVLNLSMAALTGASLADRWLHASSSHWAMRNRVSLRRVGLVSVTTALLTYMAALWLEAASMAEVALSQAAPAIDAVLTATHYGFSWKIGLVALAVVTVVTTLRWSPQRGPVADLVRLAAIGAFMYTRSMVSHAGAGGDISWAMAADWIHLVLISVWVGDVLVAGFVTLRHLPGATGQDGPERAQYTQALSNSATIALAGIAITGLISAWRGLGSLENITGNPYATVLLLKLALVAIAAALGGLNRFVVMPRLLAGLRAPGAPSSKQEQRFVFILQVESLVLAGALVFAAVLSSTSPPGAG
;
A
#
# COMPACT_ATOMS: atom_id res chain seq x y z
N MET A 1 25.66 2.60 20.13
CA MET A 1 25.59 2.98 18.71
C MET A 1 24.44 3.96 18.58
N ALA A 2 24.67 5.19 18.11
CA ALA A 2 23.56 6.10 17.84
C ALA A 2 22.73 5.53 16.69
N LEU A 3 21.40 5.59 16.80
CA LEU A 3 20.50 5.24 15.70
C LEU A 3 20.62 6.34 14.65
N ASP A 4 20.91 5.96 13.42
CA ASP A 4 20.92 6.87 12.27
C ASP A 4 19.48 7.33 12.00
N LEU A 5 19.19 8.60 12.32
CA LEU A 5 17.84 9.15 12.37
C LEU A 5 17.15 9.16 10.98
N PRO A 6 17.81 9.62 9.89
CA PRO A 6 17.32 9.44 8.53
C PRO A 6 16.98 7.98 8.18
N ALA A 7 17.85 7.02 8.49
CA ALA A 7 17.59 5.61 8.22
C ALA A 7 16.37 5.08 9.01
N ALA A 8 16.18 5.54 10.25
CA ALA A 8 15.00 5.22 11.05
C ALA A 8 13.71 5.82 10.46
N GLN A 9 13.74 7.07 9.96
CA GLN A 9 12.59 7.72 9.31
C GLN A 9 12.21 7.02 7.99
N VAL A 10 13.20 6.61 7.18
CA VAL A 10 12.98 5.80 5.98
C VAL A 10 12.38 4.44 6.34
N ALA A 11 12.94 3.73 7.32
CA ALA A 11 12.42 2.44 7.77
C ALA A 11 10.97 2.54 8.28
N ALA A 12 10.66 3.55 9.11
CA ALA A 12 9.30 3.81 9.57
C ALA A 12 8.34 4.09 8.40
N THR A 13 8.78 4.87 7.41
CA THR A 13 7.97 5.16 6.21
C THR A 13 7.71 3.89 5.38
N VAL A 14 8.70 3.01 5.19
CA VAL A 14 8.53 1.73 4.50
C VAL A 14 7.54 0.82 5.24
N VAL A 15 7.72 0.64 6.55
CA VAL A 15 6.85 -0.23 7.37
C VAL A 15 5.41 0.30 7.38
N LEU A 16 5.22 1.61 7.48
CA LEU A 16 3.91 2.24 7.45
C LEU A 16 3.24 2.09 6.07
N ASN A 17 3.96 2.33 4.97
CA ASN A 17 3.44 2.17 3.61
C ASN A 17 3.04 0.71 3.33
N LEU A 18 3.88 -0.26 3.72
CA LEU A 18 3.56 -1.70 3.60
C LEU A 18 2.35 -2.09 4.45
N SER A 19 2.24 -1.56 5.67
CA SER A 19 1.10 -1.81 6.56
C SER A 19 -0.20 -1.26 5.97
N MET A 20 -0.18 -0.03 5.42
CA MET A 20 -1.36 0.57 4.78
C MET A 20 -1.73 -0.14 3.46
N ALA A 21 -0.76 -0.61 2.68
CA ALA A 21 -1.01 -1.44 1.50
C ALA A 21 -1.67 -2.78 1.89
N ALA A 22 -1.07 -3.53 2.82
CA ALA A 22 -1.62 -4.82 3.28
C ALA A 22 -3.04 -4.68 3.88
N LEU A 23 -3.29 -3.59 4.63
CA LEU A 23 -4.62 -3.25 5.14
C LEU A 23 -5.63 -2.92 4.02
N THR A 24 -5.20 -2.19 3.00
CA THR A 24 -6.01 -1.85 1.81
C THR A 24 -6.41 -3.11 1.06
N GLY A 25 -5.42 -3.93 0.66
CA GLY A 25 -5.65 -5.20 -0.02
C GLY A 25 -6.50 -6.17 0.80
N ALA A 26 -6.30 -6.23 2.12
CA ALA A 26 -7.11 -7.07 2.99
C ALA A 26 -8.58 -6.61 3.05
N SER A 27 -8.82 -5.30 2.99
CA SER A 27 -10.17 -4.71 2.98
C SER A 27 -10.88 -4.90 1.64
N LEU A 28 -10.16 -4.77 0.51
CA LEU A 28 -10.71 -5.04 -0.83
C LEU A 28 -11.00 -6.54 -1.03
N ALA A 29 -10.07 -7.40 -0.64
CA ALA A 29 -10.25 -8.85 -0.70
C ALA A 29 -11.45 -9.33 0.15
N ASP A 30 -11.60 -8.80 1.36
CA ASP A 30 -12.73 -9.09 2.25
C ASP A 30 -14.08 -8.65 1.63
N ARG A 31 -14.10 -7.47 0.99
CA ARG A 31 -15.26 -6.96 0.24
C ARG A 31 -15.63 -7.85 -0.94
N TRP A 32 -14.66 -8.31 -1.75
CA TRP A 32 -14.93 -9.22 -2.87
C TRP A 32 -15.43 -10.60 -2.42
N LEU A 33 -14.95 -11.08 -1.28
CA LEU A 33 -15.39 -12.36 -0.70
C LEU A 33 -16.72 -12.24 0.07
N HIS A 34 -17.22 -11.03 0.36
CA HIS A 34 -18.33 -10.81 1.29
C HIS A 34 -19.64 -11.52 0.89
N ALA A 35 -19.91 -11.66 -0.41
CA ALA A 35 -21.10 -12.31 -0.93
C ALA A 35 -21.02 -13.86 -0.97
N SER A 36 -19.82 -14.45 -0.85
CA SER A 36 -19.63 -15.89 -0.99
C SER A 36 -19.70 -16.65 0.35
N SER A 37 -20.50 -17.70 0.39
CA SER A 37 -20.63 -18.64 1.51
C SER A 37 -19.68 -19.84 1.43
N SER A 38 -18.76 -19.89 0.46
CA SER A 38 -17.89 -21.05 0.23
C SER A 38 -16.89 -21.28 1.38
N HIS A 39 -16.44 -22.52 1.55
CA HIS A 39 -15.45 -22.87 2.59
C HIS A 39 -14.13 -22.11 2.40
N TRP A 40 -13.67 -21.96 1.15
CA TRP A 40 -12.51 -21.14 0.82
C TRP A 40 -12.72 -19.66 1.18
N ALA A 41 -13.89 -19.08 0.87
CA ALA A 41 -14.21 -17.70 1.21
C ALA A 41 -14.24 -17.48 2.74
N MET A 42 -14.93 -18.33 3.49
CA MET A 42 -15.01 -18.25 4.95
C MET A 42 -13.63 -18.36 5.63
N ARG A 43 -12.80 -19.33 5.18
CA ARG A 43 -11.43 -19.51 5.68
C ARG A 43 -10.58 -18.25 5.43
N ASN A 44 -10.69 -17.67 4.24
CA ASN A 44 -9.92 -16.49 3.88
C ASN A 44 -10.36 -15.25 4.65
N ARG A 45 -11.65 -15.02 4.92
CA ARG A 45 -12.09 -13.89 5.76
C ARG A 45 -11.43 -13.89 7.15
N VAL A 46 -11.22 -15.07 7.76
CA VAL A 46 -10.49 -15.18 9.05
C VAL A 46 -9.02 -14.77 8.90
N SER A 47 -8.35 -15.21 7.83
CA SER A 47 -6.97 -14.82 7.53
C SER A 47 -6.85 -13.33 7.21
N LEU A 48 -7.76 -12.79 6.42
CA LEU A 48 -7.84 -11.37 6.07
C LEU A 48 -8.07 -10.49 7.30
N ARG A 49 -8.94 -10.90 8.24
CA ARG A 49 -9.12 -10.18 9.52
C ARG A 49 -7.82 -10.15 10.34
N ARG A 50 -7.08 -11.25 10.40
CA ARG A 50 -5.77 -11.29 11.09
C ARG A 50 -4.77 -10.35 10.42
N VAL A 51 -4.69 -10.36 9.09
CA VAL A 51 -3.82 -9.45 8.32
C VAL A 51 -4.22 -8.00 8.54
N GLY A 52 -5.52 -7.66 8.51
CA GLY A 52 -6.00 -6.31 8.78
C GLY A 52 -5.69 -5.83 10.21
N LEU A 53 -5.87 -6.71 11.22
CA LEU A 53 -5.53 -6.40 12.62
C LEU A 53 -4.03 -6.19 12.82
N VAL A 54 -3.18 -7.08 12.29
CA VAL A 54 -1.73 -6.91 12.35
C VAL A 54 -1.32 -5.64 11.62
N SER A 55 -1.84 -5.39 10.42
CA SER A 55 -1.51 -4.23 9.60
C SER A 55 -1.90 -2.91 10.28
N VAL A 56 -3.11 -2.78 10.84
CA VAL A 56 -3.51 -1.54 11.53
C VAL A 56 -2.73 -1.34 12.84
N THR A 57 -2.40 -2.42 13.55
CA THR A 57 -1.57 -2.34 14.77
C THR A 57 -0.14 -1.90 14.44
N THR A 58 0.48 -2.50 13.42
CA THR A 58 1.81 -2.12 12.94
C THR A 58 1.81 -0.69 12.40
N ALA A 59 0.80 -0.29 11.63
CA ALA A 59 0.64 1.09 11.16
C ALA A 59 0.55 2.07 12.33
N LEU A 60 -0.30 1.81 13.33
CA LEU A 60 -0.46 2.68 14.50
C LEU A 60 0.85 2.82 15.29
N LEU A 61 1.50 1.71 15.65
CA LEU A 61 2.78 1.74 16.37
C LEU A 61 3.87 2.49 15.58
N THR A 62 3.96 2.25 14.28
CA THR A 62 4.92 2.93 13.40
C THR A 62 4.60 4.42 13.25
N TYR A 63 3.32 4.80 13.27
CA TYR A 63 2.90 6.20 13.20
C TYR A 63 3.14 6.98 14.50
N MET A 64 3.07 6.29 15.66
CA MET A 64 3.49 6.88 16.93
C MET A 64 5.02 7.04 16.98
N ALA A 65 5.76 6.04 16.51
CA ALA A 65 7.22 6.13 16.38
C ALA A 65 7.63 7.24 15.40
N ALA A 66 6.92 7.42 14.27
CA ALA A 66 7.19 8.47 13.31
C ALA A 66 7.08 9.88 13.92
N LEU A 67 6.10 10.16 14.78
CA LEU A 67 6.01 11.43 15.51
C LEU A 67 7.25 11.65 16.41
N TRP A 68 7.71 10.60 17.08
CA TRP A 68 8.88 10.68 17.94
C TRP A 68 10.18 10.93 17.16
N LEU A 69 10.35 10.25 16.02
CA LEU A 69 11.46 10.49 15.09
C LEU A 69 11.42 11.92 14.54
N GLU A 70 10.24 12.40 14.15
CA GLU A 70 10.07 13.76 13.63
C GLU A 70 10.35 14.82 14.71
N ALA A 71 9.86 14.62 15.94
CA ALA A 71 10.15 15.52 17.05
C ALA A 71 11.64 15.59 17.41
N ALA A 72 12.37 14.46 17.30
CA ALA A 72 13.82 14.46 17.43
C ALA A 72 14.50 15.25 16.29
N SER A 73 14.02 15.05 15.05
CA SER A 73 14.55 15.71 13.85
C SER A 73 14.32 17.23 13.86
N MET A 74 13.11 17.68 14.15
CA MET A 74 12.73 19.11 14.15
C MET A 74 13.37 19.90 15.29
N ALA A 75 13.70 19.24 16.41
CA ALA A 75 14.40 19.87 17.54
C ALA A 75 15.92 19.65 17.51
N GLU A 76 16.45 18.95 16.51
CA GLU A 76 17.88 18.60 16.37
C GLU A 76 18.49 17.89 17.60
N VAL A 77 17.69 17.08 18.30
CA VAL A 77 18.09 16.38 19.54
C VAL A 77 18.23 14.86 19.35
N ALA A 78 18.95 14.23 20.27
CA ALA A 78 19.00 12.76 20.34
C ALA A 78 17.60 12.17 20.61
N LEU A 79 17.33 10.96 20.12
CA LEU A 79 16.05 10.27 20.30
C LEU A 79 15.57 10.19 21.76
N SER A 80 16.47 10.05 22.73
CA SER A 80 16.14 10.01 24.15
C SER A 80 15.66 11.35 24.72
N GLN A 81 15.87 12.46 24.00
CA GLN A 81 15.57 13.82 24.40
C GLN A 81 14.41 14.44 23.60
N ALA A 82 13.76 13.69 22.71
CA ALA A 82 12.68 14.21 21.86
C ALA A 82 11.38 14.58 22.60
N ALA A 83 11.18 14.04 23.81
CA ALA A 83 9.91 14.18 24.56
C ALA A 83 9.41 15.64 24.74
N PRO A 84 10.25 16.63 25.11
CA PRO A 84 9.79 18.01 25.29
C PRO A 84 9.37 18.69 23.97
N ALA A 85 9.88 18.23 22.83
CA ALA A 85 9.55 18.80 21.52
C ALA A 85 8.18 18.33 20.99
N ILE A 86 7.62 17.23 21.51
CA ILE A 86 6.38 16.63 21.00
C ILE A 86 5.19 17.60 21.07
N ASP A 87 5.05 18.35 22.17
CA ASP A 87 3.94 19.31 22.32
C ASP A 87 4.04 20.45 21.28
N ALA A 88 5.24 21.02 21.11
CA ALA A 88 5.50 22.03 20.10
C ALA A 88 5.23 21.51 18.67
N VAL A 89 5.65 20.27 18.36
CA VAL A 89 5.34 19.64 17.07
C VAL A 89 3.84 19.49 16.88
N LEU A 90 3.11 18.96 17.87
CA LEU A 90 1.67 18.71 17.77
C LEU A 90 0.81 19.97 17.74
N THR A 91 1.27 21.08 18.33
CA THR A 91 0.49 22.32 18.47
C THR A 91 0.88 23.40 17.46
N ALA A 92 2.16 23.56 17.14
CA ALA A 92 2.68 24.68 16.36
C ALA A 92 3.08 24.33 14.91
N THR A 93 3.00 23.06 14.49
CA THR A 93 3.41 22.64 13.13
C THR A 93 2.26 22.09 12.28
N HIS A 94 2.37 22.28 10.96
CA HIS A 94 1.47 21.67 9.97
C HIS A 94 1.54 20.13 10.00
N TYR A 95 2.74 19.57 10.25
CA TYR A 95 2.92 18.15 10.50
C TYR A 95 2.05 17.66 11.67
N GLY A 96 2.06 18.37 12.80
CA GLY A 96 1.23 18.05 13.96
C GLY A 96 -0.27 18.10 13.69
N PHE A 97 -0.73 19.08 12.90
CA PHE A 97 -2.12 19.15 12.44
C PHE A 97 -2.50 17.93 11.57
N SER A 98 -1.71 17.64 10.55
CA SER A 98 -1.87 16.45 9.69
C SER A 98 -1.85 15.15 10.52
N TRP A 99 -0.92 15.04 11.47
CA TRP A 99 -0.76 13.87 12.33
C TRP A 99 -2.00 13.58 13.18
N LYS A 100 -2.63 14.62 13.75
CA LYS A 100 -3.88 14.47 14.53
C LYS A 100 -5.03 13.92 13.67
N ILE A 101 -5.17 14.39 12.42
CA ILE A 101 -6.16 13.87 11.48
C ILE A 101 -5.86 12.39 11.15
N GLY A 102 -4.59 12.05 10.93
CA GLY A 102 -4.16 10.68 10.62
C GLY A 102 -4.36 9.71 11.79
N LEU A 103 -4.15 10.17 13.03
CA LEU A 103 -4.45 9.40 14.24
C LEU A 103 -5.95 9.08 14.34
N VAL A 104 -6.82 10.07 14.10
CA VAL A 104 -8.28 9.86 14.09
C VAL A 104 -8.67 8.86 13.00
N ALA A 105 -8.08 8.98 11.81
CA ALA A 105 -8.31 8.03 10.71
C ALA A 105 -7.89 6.60 11.09
N LEU A 106 -6.69 6.40 11.64
CA LEU A 106 -6.24 5.08 12.12
C LEU A 106 -7.09 4.54 13.28
N ALA A 107 -7.58 5.40 14.17
CA ALA A 107 -8.48 4.99 15.25
C ALA A 107 -9.81 4.46 14.67
N VAL A 108 -10.41 5.15 13.70
CA VAL A 108 -11.62 4.67 13.00
C VAL A 108 -11.36 3.34 12.29
N VAL A 109 -10.26 3.22 11.54
CA VAL A 109 -9.85 1.95 10.91
C VAL A 109 -9.70 0.85 11.95
N THR A 110 -9.07 1.12 13.10
CA THR A 110 -8.86 0.15 14.19
C THR A 110 -10.19 -0.33 14.75
N VAL A 111 -11.12 0.59 15.07
CA VAL A 111 -12.46 0.25 15.59
C VAL A 111 -13.27 -0.57 14.59
N VAL A 112 -13.22 -0.23 13.30
CA VAL A 112 -13.94 -0.96 12.24
C VAL A 112 -13.26 -2.31 11.92
N THR A 113 -11.95 -2.43 12.11
CA THR A 113 -11.20 -3.69 11.92
C THR A 113 -11.39 -4.65 13.11
N THR A 114 -11.46 -4.14 14.34
CA THR A 114 -11.60 -4.92 15.58
C THR A 114 -13.05 -5.32 15.86
N LEU A 115 -13.92 -4.34 16.09
CA LEU A 115 -15.32 -4.53 16.48
C LEU A 115 -16.21 -4.84 15.28
N ARG A 116 -15.83 -4.35 14.09
CA ARG A 116 -16.52 -4.73 12.87
C ARG A 116 -15.95 -6.02 12.29
N TRP A 117 -15.31 -6.03 11.11
CA TRP A 117 -14.88 -7.25 10.36
C TRP A 117 -15.64 -8.58 10.63
N SER A 118 -16.86 -8.75 10.07
CA SER A 118 -17.75 -9.92 10.27
C SER A 118 -18.71 -10.09 9.08
N PRO A 119 -19.14 -11.31 8.69
CA PRO A 119 -19.96 -11.56 7.48
C PRO A 119 -21.34 -10.90 7.42
N GLN A 120 -21.88 -10.42 8.53
CA GLN A 120 -23.23 -9.84 8.62
C GLN A 120 -23.23 -8.30 8.45
N ARG A 121 -22.22 -7.72 7.81
CA ARG A 121 -22.14 -6.27 7.64
C ARG A 121 -22.94 -5.79 6.44
N GLY A 122 -23.70 -4.72 6.67
CA GLY A 122 -24.10 -3.84 5.58
C GLY A 122 -22.88 -3.12 4.98
N PRO A 123 -22.95 -2.71 3.70
CA PRO A 123 -21.83 -2.12 2.95
C PRO A 123 -21.26 -0.82 3.54
N VAL A 124 -21.97 -0.19 4.48
CA VAL A 124 -21.54 1.03 5.19
C VAL A 124 -20.25 0.84 5.97
N ALA A 125 -20.06 -0.32 6.64
CA ALA A 125 -18.84 -0.54 7.44
C ALA A 125 -17.58 -0.63 6.57
N ASP A 126 -17.68 -1.23 5.38
CA ASP A 126 -16.60 -1.27 4.39
C ASP A 126 -16.29 0.12 3.84
N LEU A 127 -17.34 0.90 3.52
CA LEU A 127 -17.18 2.26 3.03
C LEU A 127 -16.46 3.14 4.07
N VAL A 128 -16.85 3.05 5.35
CA VAL A 128 -16.19 3.80 6.44
C VAL A 128 -14.73 3.35 6.60
N ARG A 129 -14.43 2.04 6.53
CA ARG A 129 -13.06 1.51 6.58
C ARG A 129 -12.19 2.06 5.43
N LEU A 130 -12.69 1.98 4.20
CA LEU A 130 -11.96 2.44 3.01
C LEU A 130 -11.81 3.98 2.99
N ALA A 131 -12.84 4.72 3.40
CA ALA A 131 -12.78 6.17 3.52
C ALA A 131 -11.75 6.61 4.59
N ALA A 132 -11.69 5.93 5.73
CA ALA A 132 -10.69 6.22 6.77
C ALA A 132 -9.25 5.86 6.32
N ILE A 133 -9.06 4.77 5.56
CA ILE A 133 -7.79 4.46 4.90
C ILE A 133 -7.38 5.58 3.92
N GLY A 134 -8.31 6.04 3.08
CA GLY A 134 -8.07 7.15 2.14
C GLY A 134 -7.76 8.48 2.85
N ALA A 135 -8.45 8.78 3.95
CA ALA A 135 -8.18 9.96 4.78
C ALA A 135 -6.79 9.90 5.43
N PHE A 136 -6.33 8.73 5.87
CA PHE A 136 -4.96 8.58 6.35
C PHE A 136 -3.94 8.88 5.25
N MET A 137 -4.16 8.36 4.02
CA MET A 137 -3.27 8.64 2.89
C MET A 137 -3.28 10.13 2.48
N TYR A 138 -4.40 10.82 2.68
CA TYR A 138 -4.48 12.27 2.48
C TYR A 138 -3.53 13.02 3.43
N THR A 139 -3.50 12.65 4.72
CA THR A 139 -2.58 13.27 5.70
C THR A 139 -1.10 13.03 5.38
N ARG A 140 -0.77 11.88 4.77
CA ARG A 140 0.57 11.61 4.24
C ARG A 140 0.95 12.52 3.07
N SER A 141 -0.04 12.97 2.29
CA SER A 141 0.12 13.90 1.16
C SER A 141 0.25 15.34 1.66
N MET A 142 -0.49 15.72 2.72
CA MET A 142 -0.38 17.03 3.39
C MET A 142 1.06 17.39 3.76
N VAL A 143 1.83 16.42 4.27
CA VAL A 143 3.24 16.60 4.68
C VAL A 143 4.25 16.23 3.59
N SER A 144 3.81 15.99 2.35
CA SER A 144 4.71 15.71 1.21
C SER A 144 5.09 17.02 0.49
N HIS A 145 6.08 16.95 -0.41
CA HIS A 145 6.42 18.10 -1.27
C HIS A 145 5.25 18.60 -2.13
N ALA A 146 4.22 17.77 -2.37
CA ALA A 146 3.00 18.21 -3.07
C ALA A 146 2.14 19.16 -2.21
N GLY A 147 2.25 19.06 -0.87
CA GLY A 147 1.57 19.93 0.09
C GLY A 147 2.19 21.31 0.30
N ALA A 148 3.43 21.53 -0.14
CA ALA A 148 4.09 22.84 -0.05
C ALA A 148 3.32 23.96 -0.79
N GLY A 149 2.52 23.62 -1.80
CA GLY A 149 1.62 24.53 -2.52
C GLY A 149 0.23 24.71 -1.89
N GLY A 150 0.00 24.18 -0.69
CA GLY A 150 -1.27 24.21 0.02
C GLY A 150 -2.07 22.89 -0.04
N ASP A 151 -2.85 22.65 1.02
CA ASP A 151 -3.58 21.40 1.26
C ASP A 151 -4.71 21.11 0.25
N ILE A 152 -5.16 22.11 -0.52
CA ILE A 152 -6.22 21.94 -1.54
C ILE A 152 -5.64 22.40 -2.88
N SER A 153 -4.89 21.49 -3.52
CA SER A 153 -4.24 21.76 -4.82
C SER A 153 -4.31 20.54 -5.74
N TRP A 154 -4.19 20.76 -7.06
CA TRP A 154 -4.08 19.65 -8.03
C TRP A 154 -2.83 18.79 -7.82
N ALA A 155 -1.76 19.36 -7.23
CA ALA A 155 -0.57 18.61 -6.85
C ALA A 155 -0.89 17.63 -5.72
N MET A 156 -1.52 18.12 -4.66
CA MET A 156 -1.99 17.33 -3.53
C MET A 156 -2.91 16.19 -3.98
N ALA A 157 -3.90 16.50 -4.83
CA ALA A 157 -4.85 15.52 -5.33
C ALA A 157 -4.14 14.42 -6.14
N ALA A 158 -3.16 14.77 -6.98
CA ALA A 158 -2.40 13.80 -7.76
C ALA A 158 -1.52 12.89 -6.87
N ASP A 159 -0.84 13.45 -5.86
CA ASP A 159 -0.02 12.71 -4.89
C ASP A 159 -0.87 11.76 -4.04
N TRP A 160 -1.99 12.26 -3.50
CA TRP A 160 -2.96 11.46 -2.74
C TRP A 160 -3.53 10.30 -3.55
N ILE A 161 -3.97 10.56 -4.79
CA ILE A 161 -4.45 9.52 -5.70
C ILE A 161 -3.33 8.51 -6.01
N HIS A 162 -2.09 8.97 -6.23
CA HIS A 162 -0.93 8.09 -6.46
C HIS A 162 -0.70 7.16 -5.26
N LEU A 163 -0.71 7.68 -4.02
CA LEU A 163 -0.55 6.89 -2.80
C LEU A 163 -1.68 5.88 -2.58
N VAL A 164 -2.94 6.28 -2.85
CA VAL A 164 -4.10 5.37 -2.79
C VAL A 164 -3.93 4.23 -3.80
N LEU A 165 -3.63 4.54 -5.06
CA LEU A 165 -3.52 3.52 -6.11
C LEU A 165 -2.32 2.58 -5.89
N ILE A 166 -1.17 3.08 -5.43
CA ILE A 166 -0.04 2.23 -5.00
C ILE A 166 -0.49 1.28 -3.89
N SER A 167 -1.20 1.79 -2.89
CA SER A 167 -1.67 0.97 -1.77
C SER A 167 -2.68 -0.09 -2.19
N VAL A 168 -3.50 0.19 -3.20
CA VAL A 168 -4.36 -0.80 -3.87
C VAL A 168 -3.52 -1.86 -4.59
N TRP A 169 -2.64 -1.48 -5.53
CA TRP A 169 -1.86 -2.45 -6.31
C TRP A 169 -0.96 -3.34 -5.44
N VAL A 170 -0.16 -2.73 -4.56
CA VAL A 170 0.74 -3.48 -3.66
C VAL A 170 -0.07 -4.33 -2.68
N GLY A 171 -1.16 -3.79 -2.13
CA GLY A 171 -2.03 -4.49 -1.20
C GLY A 171 -2.68 -5.72 -1.83
N ASP A 172 -3.28 -5.54 -3.01
CA ASP A 172 -3.94 -6.59 -3.79
C ASP A 172 -2.98 -7.74 -4.09
N VAL A 173 -1.81 -7.45 -4.66
CA VAL A 173 -0.81 -8.44 -5.06
C VAL A 173 -0.24 -9.19 -3.84
N LEU A 174 0.10 -8.47 -2.76
CA LEU A 174 0.62 -9.05 -1.52
C LEU A 174 -0.41 -9.96 -0.84
N VAL A 175 -1.64 -9.48 -0.66
CA VAL A 175 -2.70 -10.25 0.00
C VAL A 175 -3.12 -11.44 -0.85
N ALA A 176 -3.16 -11.30 -2.17
CA ALA A 176 -3.42 -12.42 -3.07
C ALA A 176 -2.32 -13.50 -2.98
N GLY A 177 -1.05 -13.11 -3.15
CA GLY A 177 0.09 -14.03 -3.20
C GLY A 177 0.40 -14.75 -1.88
N PHE A 178 0.21 -14.08 -0.73
CA PHE A 178 0.60 -14.61 0.58
C PHE A 178 -0.58 -15.02 1.49
N VAL A 179 -1.81 -14.60 1.20
CA VAL A 179 -2.98 -14.82 2.09
C VAL A 179 -4.06 -15.64 1.40
N THR A 180 -4.68 -15.14 0.33
CA THR A 180 -5.96 -15.69 -0.19
C THR A 180 -5.80 -16.80 -1.22
N LEU A 181 -4.84 -16.66 -2.14
CA LEU A 181 -4.57 -17.65 -3.19
C LEU A 181 -3.39 -18.57 -2.85
N ARG A 182 -2.77 -18.40 -1.67
CA ARG A 182 -1.67 -19.27 -1.22
C ARG A 182 -2.11 -20.74 -1.24
N HIS A 183 -1.33 -21.59 -1.88
CA HIS A 183 -1.68 -23.00 -2.03
C HIS A 183 -1.70 -23.69 -0.67
N LEU A 184 -2.82 -24.30 -0.32
CA LEU A 184 -3.04 -24.99 0.95
C LEU A 184 -3.58 -26.40 0.66
N PRO A 185 -2.95 -27.46 1.20
CA PRO A 185 -3.47 -28.81 1.09
C PRO A 185 -4.93 -28.89 1.57
N GLY A 186 -5.78 -29.59 0.81
CA GLY A 186 -7.19 -29.78 1.12
C GLY A 186 -8.17 -28.75 0.52
N ALA A 187 -7.74 -27.87 -0.40
CA ALA A 187 -8.68 -27.10 -1.22
C ALA A 187 -9.48 -28.06 -2.14
N THR A 188 -10.81 -28.08 -2.00
CA THR A 188 -11.67 -28.94 -2.82
C THR A 188 -11.93 -28.28 -4.18
N GLY A 189 -12.27 -29.08 -5.20
CA GLY A 189 -12.60 -28.55 -6.54
C GLY A 189 -13.88 -27.70 -6.60
N GLN A 190 -14.66 -27.66 -5.51
CA GLN A 190 -15.95 -26.98 -5.45
C GLN A 190 -15.83 -25.46 -5.32
N ASP A 191 -14.72 -24.93 -4.78
CA ASP A 191 -14.47 -23.49 -4.65
C ASP A 191 -13.95 -22.81 -5.96
N GLY A 192 -13.96 -23.52 -7.09
CA GLY A 192 -13.41 -23.05 -8.36
C GLY A 192 -14.01 -21.72 -8.88
N PRO A 193 -15.35 -21.59 -8.98
CA PRO A 193 -16.00 -20.37 -9.46
C PRO A 193 -15.69 -19.12 -8.64
N GLU A 194 -15.73 -19.22 -7.31
CA GLU A 194 -15.44 -18.13 -6.38
C GLU A 194 -14.00 -17.64 -6.52
N ARG A 195 -13.06 -18.59 -6.65
CA ARG A 195 -11.64 -18.31 -6.85
C ARG A 195 -11.40 -17.64 -8.20
N ALA A 196 -12.14 -18.04 -9.24
CA ALA A 196 -12.10 -17.38 -10.54
C ALA A 196 -12.67 -15.94 -10.49
N GLN A 197 -13.77 -15.72 -9.76
CA GLN A 197 -14.35 -14.38 -9.56
C GLN A 197 -13.39 -13.47 -8.78
N TYR A 198 -12.81 -13.95 -7.68
CA TYR A 198 -11.81 -13.23 -6.90
C TYR A 198 -10.58 -12.86 -7.75
N THR A 199 -10.05 -13.82 -8.52
CA THR A 199 -8.89 -13.60 -9.42
C THR A 199 -9.19 -12.54 -10.48
N GLN A 200 -10.42 -12.52 -11.01
CA GLN A 200 -10.84 -11.50 -11.98
C GLN A 200 -10.99 -10.11 -11.34
N ALA A 201 -11.57 -10.03 -10.14
CA ALA A 201 -11.71 -8.77 -9.39
C ALA A 201 -10.35 -8.17 -9.04
N LEU A 202 -9.45 -9.01 -8.50
CA LEU A 202 -8.04 -8.71 -8.23
C LEU A 202 -7.33 -8.14 -9.47
N SER A 203 -7.36 -8.86 -10.60
CA SER A 203 -6.65 -8.43 -11.81
C SER A 203 -7.22 -7.13 -12.39
N ASN A 204 -8.53 -6.92 -12.29
CA ASN A 204 -9.15 -5.67 -12.74
C ASN A 204 -8.78 -4.49 -11.83
N SER A 205 -8.80 -4.68 -10.50
CA SER A 205 -8.36 -3.70 -9.50
C SER A 205 -6.91 -3.27 -9.73
N ALA A 206 -5.98 -4.23 -9.81
CA ALA A 206 -4.57 -3.98 -10.08
C ALA A 206 -4.33 -3.29 -11.44
N THR A 207 -5.12 -3.62 -12.48
CA THR A 207 -5.02 -2.95 -13.80
C THR A 207 -5.43 -1.48 -13.73
N ILE A 208 -6.54 -1.16 -13.03
CA ILE A 208 -7.01 0.22 -12.84
C ILE A 208 -6.02 1.00 -11.99
N ALA A 209 -5.49 0.39 -10.92
CA ALA A 209 -4.47 0.96 -10.06
C ALA A 209 -3.21 1.31 -10.87
N LEU A 210 -2.65 0.35 -11.62
CA LEU A 210 -1.46 0.56 -12.45
C LEU A 210 -1.64 1.67 -13.49
N ALA A 211 -2.80 1.72 -14.17
CA ALA A 211 -3.08 2.78 -15.15
C ALA A 211 -3.10 4.17 -14.50
N GLY A 212 -3.75 4.32 -13.35
CA GLY A 212 -3.77 5.59 -12.62
C GLY A 212 -2.41 5.96 -12.01
N ILE A 213 -1.61 4.98 -11.56
CA ILE A 213 -0.23 5.17 -11.10
C ILE A 213 0.66 5.70 -12.22
N ALA A 214 0.51 5.18 -13.44
CA ALA A 214 1.26 5.66 -14.60
C ALA A 214 0.93 7.13 -14.93
N ILE A 215 -0.36 7.49 -14.93
CA ILE A 215 -0.82 8.87 -15.18
C ILE A 215 -0.31 9.83 -14.09
N THR A 216 -0.58 9.51 -12.82
CA THR A 216 -0.17 10.36 -11.68
C THR A 216 1.36 10.43 -11.53
N GLY A 217 2.07 9.32 -11.77
CA GLY A 217 3.53 9.27 -11.76
C GLY A 217 4.16 10.12 -12.86
N LEU A 218 3.58 10.15 -14.06
CA LEU A 218 4.03 11.03 -15.14
C LEU A 218 3.82 12.51 -14.80
N ILE A 219 2.68 12.86 -14.20
CA ILE A 219 2.40 14.23 -13.71
C ILE A 219 3.45 14.64 -12.65
N SER A 220 3.73 13.77 -11.68
CA SER A 220 4.72 14.04 -10.63
C SER A 220 6.15 14.14 -11.18
N ALA A 221 6.54 13.27 -12.12
CA ALA A 221 7.85 13.29 -12.75
C ALA A 221 8.07 14.57 -13.58
N TRP A 222 7.07 15.00 -14.36
CA TRP A 222 7.13 16.24 -15.14
C TRP A 222 7.32 17.47 -14.23
N ARG A 223 6.58 17.53 -13.11
CA ARG A 223 6.71 18.61 -12.13
C ARG A 223 8.04 18.59 -11.36
N GLY A 224 8.57 17.41 -11.04
CA GLY A 224 9.73 17.26 -10.15
C GLY A 224 11.10 17.41 -10.84
N LEU A 225 11.20 17.16 -12.15
CA LEU A 225 12.49 17.18 -12.87
C LEU A 225 12.79 18.51 -13.58
N GLY A 226 11.78 19.21 -14.10
CA GLY A 226 11.91 20.50 -14.79
C GLY A 226 12.60 20.40 -16.17
N SER A 227 13.87 20.02 -16.20
CA SER A 227 14.69 19.78 -17.40
C SER A 227 15.27 18.36 -17.38
N LEU A 228 15.44 17.75 -18.56
CA LEU A 228 16.11 16.45 -18.73
C LEU A 228 17.62 16.53 -18.43
N GLU A 229 18.21 17.72 -18.38
CA GLU A 229 19.65 17.93 -18.12
C GLU A 229 20.03 17.55 -16.68
N ASN A 230 19.07 17.53 -15.75
CA ASN A 230 19.29 17.14 -14.34
C ASN A 230 19.39 15.60 -14.12
N ILE A 231 19.28 14.80 -15.19
CA ILE A 231 19.22 13.32 -15.08
C ILE A 231 20.61 12.71 -14.87
N THR A 232 21.67 13.29 -15.43
CA THR A 232 23.03 12.75 -15.34
C THR A 232 23.81 13.34 -14.16
N GLY A 233 24.26 12.49 -13.23
CA GLY A 233 25.13 12.88 -12.11
C GLY A 233 24.42 13.16 -10.78
N ASN A 234 23.08 13.09 -10.72
CA ASN A 234 22.31 13.37 -9.50
C ASN A 234 21.91 12.08 -8.75
N PRO A 235 22.25 11.91 -7.45
CA PRO A 235 21.78 10.79 -6.63
C PRO A 235 20.26 10.59 -6.63
N TYR A 236 19.48 11.69 -6.59
CA TYR A 236 18.01 11.65 -6.65
C TYR A 236 17.52 10.99 -7.95
N ALA A 237 18.11 11.38 -9.09
CA ALA A 237 17.78 10.81 -10.40
C ALA A 237 18.11 9.32 -10.47
N THR A 238 19.23 8.88 -9.88
CA THR A 238 19.60 7.46 -9.80
C THR A 238 18.58 6.64 -8.99
N VAL A 239 18.19 7.12 -7.80
CA VAL A 239 17.19 6.47 -6.95
C VAL A 239 15.82 6.44 -7.64
N LEU A 240 15.46 7.49 -8.38
CA LEU A 240 14.24 7.55 -9.20
C LEU A 240 14.24 6.54 -10.35
N LEU A 241 15.35 6.43 -11.10
CA LEU A 241 15.49 5.45 -12.18
C LEU A 241 15.40 4.01 -11.66
N LEU A 242 16.01 3.72 -10.50
CA LEU A 242 15.88 2.41 -9.85
C LEU A 242 14.44 2.10 -9.43
N LYS A 243 13.72 3.08 -8.85
CA LYS A 243 12.28 2.95 -8.55
C LYS A 243 11.48 2.65 -9.82
N LEU A 244 11.71 3.40 -10.91
CA LEU A 244 11.00 3.21 -12.18
C LEU A 244 11.30 1.85 -12.82
N ALA A 245 12.55 1.37 -12.76
CA ALA A 245 12.91 0.04 -13.23
C ALA A 245 12.18 -1.08 -12.46
N LEU A 246 12.10 -0.98 -11.13
CA LEU A 246 11.34 -1.93 -10.31
C LEU A 246 9.84 -1.89 -10.62
N VAL A 247 9.25 -0.70 -10.79
CA VAL A 247 7.83 -0.55 -11.20
C VAL A 247 7.60 -1.15 -12.59
N ALA A 248 8.51 -0.98 -13.54
CA ALA A 248 8.42 -1.59 -14.87
C ALA A 248 8.52 -3.13 -14.82
N ILE A 249 9.40 -3.68 -13.97
CA ILE A 249 9.50 -5.13 -13.74
C ILE A 249 8.20 -5.66 -13.11
N ALA A 250 7.66 -4.99 -12.10
CA ALA A 250 6.39 -5.36 -11.48
C ALA A 250 5.22 -5.31 -12.48
N ALA A 251 5.15 -4.26 -13.31
CA ALA A 251 4.15 -4.15 -14.38
C ALA A 251 4.29 -5.26 -15.44
N ALA A 252 5.51 -5.66 -15.79
CA ALA A 252 5.78 -6.78 -16.69
C ALA A 252 5.36 -8.13 -16.08
N LEU A 253 5.61 -8.35 -14.79
CA LEU A 253 5.15 -9.52 -14.04
C LEU A 253 3.61 -9.58 -13.98
N GLY A 254 2.96 -8.49 -13.60
CA GLY A 254 1.50 -8.38 -13.58
C GLY A 254 0.87 -8.57 -14.97
N GLY A 255 1.51 -8.04 -16.01
CA GLY A 255 1.14 -8.24 -17.42
C GLY A 255 1.26 -9.70 -17.86
N LEU A 256 2.40 -10.35 -17.59
CA LEU A 256 2.59 -11.79 -17.82
C LEU A 256 1.51 -12.61 -17.10
N ASN A 257 1.22 -12.24 -15.85
CA ASN A 257 0.20 -12.92 -15.05
C ASN A 257 -1.19 -12.75 -15.68
N ARG A 258 -1.60 -11.52 -16.01
CA ARG A 258 -2.91 -11.19 -16.60
C ARG A 258 -3.13 -11.79 -18.00
N PHE A 259 -2.13 -11.72 -18.88
CA PHE A 259 -2.32 -12.07 -20.29
C PHE A 259 -1.93 -13.53 -20.63
N VAL A 260 -1.05 -14.18 -19.86
CA VAL A 260 -0.52 -15.52 -20.20
C VAL A 260 -0.90 -16.60 -19.18
N VAL A 261 -0.91 -16.29 -17.89
CA VAL A 261 -1.14 -17.28 -16.82
C VAL A 261 -2.61 -17.32 -16.38
N MET A 262 -3.20 -16.15 -16.13
CA MET A 262 -4.58 -16.00 -15.68
C MET A 262 -5.61 -16.64 -16.63
N PRO A 263 -5.53 -16.54 -17.98
CA PRO A 263 -6.52 -17.18 -18.85
C PRO A 263 -6.53 -18.71 -18.70
N ARG A 264 -5.35 -19.32 -18.53
CA ARG A 264 -5.19 -20.76 -18.30
C ARG A 264 -5.67 -21.18 -16.90
N LEU A 265 -5.39 -20.36 -15.88
CA LEU A 265 -5.90 -20.55 -14.53
C LEU A 265 -7.44 -20.48 -14.49
N LEU A 266 -8.04 -19.45 -15.09
CA LEU A 266 -9.49 -19.27 -15.14
C LEU A 266 -10.20 -20.38 -15.92
N ALA A 267 -9.60 -20.87 -17.02
CA ALA A 267 -10.11 -22.04 -17.72
C ALA A 267 -10.11 -23.29 -16.82
N GLY A 268 -9.01 -23.54 -16.10
CA GLY A 268 -8.90 -24.66 -15.15
C GLY A 268 -9.79 -24.56 -13.92
N LEU A 269 -10.11 -23.35 -13.45
CA LEU A 269 -11.02 -23.11 -12.31
C LEU A 269 -12.51 -23.21 -12.70
N ARG A 270 -12.83 -23.09 -14.00
CA ARG A 270 -14.21 -23.19 -14.54
C ARG A 270 -14.53 -24.55 -15.15
N ALA A 271 -13.52 -25.38 -15.42
CA ALA A 271 -13.70 -26.72 -15.95
C ALA A 271 -14.20 -27.71 -14.87
N PRO A 272 -15.09 -28.66 -15.20
CA PRO A 272 -15.45 -29.74 -14.27
C PRO A 272 -14.24 -30.66 -14.00
N GLY A 273 -13.66 -30.58 -12.81
CA GLY A 273 -12.53 -31.43 -12.41
C GLY A 273 -11.68 -30.81 -11.30
N ALA A 274 -10.56 -31.46 -10.96
CA ALA A 274 -9.57 -30.88 -10.06
C ALA A 274 -8.80 -29.76 -10.79
N PRO A 275 -8.68 -28.55 -10.20
CA PRO A 275 -7.96 -27.46 -10.84
C PRO A 275 -6.47 -27.79 -11.04
N SER A 276 -5.89 -27.28 -12.12
CA SER A 276 -4.47 -27.52 -12.42
C SER A 276 -3.57 -26.80 -11.40
N SER A 277 -3.16 -27.53 -10.36
CA SER A 277 -2.28 -27.04 -9.28
C SER A 277 -1.03 -26.34 -9.80
N LYS A 278 -0.48 -26.79 -10.93
CA LYS A 278 0.69 -26.17 -11.60
C LYS A 278 0.42 -24.74 -12.10
N GLN A 279 -0.77 -24.44 -12.63
CA GLN A 279 -1.11 -23.08 -13.11
C GLN A 279 -1.39 -22.14 -11.95
N GLU A 280 -2.06 -22.64 -10.91
CA GLU A 280 -2.27 -21.92 -9.64
C GLU A 280 -0.93 -21.57 -8.97
N GLN A 281 -0.04 -22.54 -8.80
CA GLN A 281 1.29 -22.33 -8.23
C GLN A 281 2.10 -21.30 -9.02
N ARG A 282 2.04 -21.31 -10.37
CA ARG A 282 2.69 -20.31 -11.21
C ARG A 282 2.10 -18.91 -11.02
N PHE A 283 0.78 -18.79 -11.00
CA PHE A 283 0.09 -17.52 -10.78
C PHE A 283 0.45 -16.90 -9.42
N VAL A 284 0.43 -17.73 -8.37
CA VAL A 284 0.78 -17.33 -7.00
C VAL A 284 2.25 -16.97 -6.87
N PHE A 285 3.16 -17.75 -7.47
CA PHE A 285 4.60 -17.46 -7.47
C PHE A 285 4.90 -16.12 -8.15
N ILE A 286 4.26 -15.81 -9.29
CA ILE A 286 4.42 -14.52 -9.95
C ILE A 286 3.95 -13.37 -9.04
N LEU A 287 2.80 -13.49 -8.37
CA LEU A 287 2.34 -12.49 -7.40
C LEU A 287 3.30 -12.32 -6.21
N GLN A 288 3.91 -13.40 -5.73
CA GLN A 288 4.89 -13.35 -4.64
C GLN A 288 6.17 -12.61 -5.07
N VAL A 289 6.67 -12.88 -6.28
CA VAL A 289 7.82 -12.16 -6.84
C VAL A 289 7.47 -10.68 -7.12
N GLU A 290 6.29 -10.42 -7.70
CA GLU A 290 5.77 -9.06 -7.93
C GLU A 290 5.67 -8.27 -6.60
N SER A 291 5.18 -8.90 -5.54
CA SER A 291 5.13 -8.31 -4.19
C SER A 291 6.52 -7.91 -3.66
N LEU A 292 7.54 -8.73 -3.88
CA LEU A 292 8.91 -8.45 -3.44
C LEU A 292 9.54 -7.30 -4.24
N VAL A 293 9.30 -7.25 -5.55
CA VAL A 293 9.73 -6.15 -6.42
C VAL A 293 9.03 -4.84 -6.02
N LEU A 294 7.73 -4.89 -5.74
CA LEU A 294 6.94 -3.75 -5.26
C LEU A 294 7.37 -3.27 -3.86
N ALA A 295 7.69 -4.18 -2.95
CA ALA A 295 8.29 -3.82 -1.65
C ALA A 295 9.63 -3.10 -1.83
N GLY A 296 10.47 -3.55 -2.76
CA GLY A 296 11.68 -2.83 -3.18
C GLY A 296 11.37 -1.43 -3.70
N ALA A 297 10.39 -1.28 -4.60
CA ALA A 297 9.98 0.02 -5.13
C ALA A 297 9.47 0.97 -4.03
N LEU A 298 8.83 0.46 -2.98
CA LEU A 298 8.43 1.23 -1.78
C LEU A 298 9.64 1.68 -0.94
N VAL A 299 10.71 0.89 -0.84
CA VAL A 299 11.97 1.31 -0.20
C VAL A 299 12.59 2.49 -0.96
N PHE A 300 12.74 2.39 -2.29
CA PHE A 300 13.23 3.50 -3.10
C PHE A 300 12.29 4.73 -3.04
N ALA A 301 10.97 4.54 -2.96
CA ALA A 301 10.03 5.64 -2.76
C ALA A 301 10.19 6.34 -1.40
N ALA A 302 10.45 5.59 -0.32
CA ALA A 302 10.71 6.17 0.99
C ALA A 302 12.03 6.94 1.03
N VAL A 303 13.09 6.43 0.39
CA VAL A 303 14.37 7.14 0.24
C VAL A 303 14.19 8.44 -0.55
N LEU A 304 13.47 8.43 -1.67
CA LEU A 304 13.16 9.66 -2.42
C LEU A 304 12.39 10.69 -1.58
N SER A 305 11.47 10.23 -0.73
CA SER A 305 10.69 11.10 0.16
C SER A 305 11.54 11.72 1.29
N SER A 306 12.74 11.21 1.54
CA SER A 306 13.71 11.80 2.50
C SER A 306 14.77 12.68 1.83
N THR A 307 14.66 12.93 0.52
CA THR A 307 15.64 13.71 -0.26
C THR A 307 14.94 14.79 -1.08
N SER A 308 15.35 16.06 -0.92
CA SER A 308 14.80 17.18 -1.68
C SER A 308 15.01 17.02 -3.20
N PRO A 309 13.99 17.26 -4.04
CA PRO A 309 14.16 17.31 -5.49
C PRO A 309 15.12 18.45 -5.92
N PRO A 310 15.90 18.29 -7.00
CA PRO A 310 16.91 19.28 -7.42
C PRO A 310 16.36 20.65 -7.86
N GLY A 311 15.05 20.80 -8.05
CA GLY A 311 14.39 22.06 -8.39
C GLY A 311 13.67 22.75 -7.22
N ALA A 312 13.92 22.36 -5.97
CA ALA A 312 13.26 22.90 -4.78
C ALA A 312 14.06 24.02 -4.07
N GLY A 313 14.86 24.80 -4.83
CA GLY A 313 15.64 25.94 -4.36
C GLY A 313 15.18 27.25 -4.98
#